data_AF-A0A7X1ZSV7-F1
#
_entry.id   AF-A0A7X1ZSV7-F1
#
_cell.length_a   1.000
_cell.length_b   1.000
_cell.length_c   1.000
_cell.angle_alpha   90.00
_cell.angle_beta   90.00
_cell.angle_gamma   90.00
#
_symmetry.space_group_name_H-M   'P 1'
#
loop_
_entity.id
_entity.type
_entity.pdbx_description
1 polymer ?
#
loop_
_entity_poly.entity_id
_entity_poly.type
_entity_poly.pdbx_seq_one_letter_code
_entity_poly.pdbx_strand_id
1 'polypeptide(L)'
;MRVLYLTHNYPRFAADPSGAFIEELIGALAKDEVEPYVLCPHAAGLAEREKRHGVKICRFRYAPDKDETLAYEGNMLAVFKL
;
A
#
# COMPACT_ATOMS: atom_id res chain seq x y z
N MET A 1 -1.62 0.87 20.86
CA MET A 1 -2.89 0.81 20.09
C MET A 1 -2.61 0.24 18.72
N ARG A 2 -3.47 -0.65 18.19
CA ARG A 2 -3.32 -1.20 16.83
C ARG A 2 -4.16 -0.38 15.86
N VAL A 3 -3.55 0.04 14.75
CA VAL A 3 -4.21 0.85 13.73
C VAL A 3 -4.05 0.20 12.36
N LEU A 4 -5.18 0.02 11.67
CA LEU A 4 -5.21 -0.48 10.30
C LEU A 4 -5.34 0.70 9.33
N TYR A 5 -4.36 0.85 8.46
CA TYR A 5 -4.37 1.78 7.34
C TYR A 5 -4.86 1.03 6.10
N LEU A 6 -6.15 1.17 5.81
CA LEU A 6 -6.73 0.74 4.55
C LEU A 6 -6.48 1.82 3.50
N THR A 7 -5.76 1.47 2.44
CA THR A 7 -5.43 2.42 1.37
C THR A 7 -5.49 1.75 0.01
N HIS A 8 -5.82 2.52 -1.02
CA HIS A 8 -5.71 2.10 -2.42
C HIS A 8 -4.31 2.36 -3.01
N ASN A 9 -3.42 3.00 -2.24
CA ASN A 9 -2.08 3.34 -2.67
C ASN A 9 -1.08 3.36 -1.50
N TYR A 10 0.09 2.74 -1.69
CA TYR A 10 1.17 2.66 -0.71
C TYR A 10 2.50 2.31 -1.40
N PRO A 11 3.66 2.83 -0.96
CA PRO A 11 4.93 2.63 -1.66
C PRO A 11 5.22 1.15 -1.96
N ARG A 12 5.50 0.86 -3.22
CA ARG A 12 5.84 -0.48 -3.74
C ARG A 12 7.28 -0.85 -3.42
N PHE A 13 8.16 0.15 -3.42
CA PHE A 13 9.59 0.05 -3.11
C PHE A 13 10.06 1.34 -2.41
N ALA A 14 11.28 1.33 -1.87
CA ALA A 14 11.85 2.50 -1.23
C ALA A 14 11.93 3.69 -2.20
N ALA A 15 11.50 4.88 -1.76
CA ALA A 15 11.39 6.09 -2.58
C ALA A 15 10.38 6.02 -3.75
N ASP A 16 9.43 5.08 -3.74
CA ASP A 16 8.29 5.12 -4.64
C ASP A 16 7.42 6.36 -4.33
N PRO A 17 7.22 7.29 -5.28
CA PRO A 17 6.39 8.46 -5.05
C PRO A 17 4.91 8.10 -4.79
N SER A 18 4.49 6.91 -5.25
CA SER A 18 3.12 6.43 -5.06
C SER A 18 2.86 6.11 -3.59
N GLY A 19 1.94 6.85 -2.96
CA GLY A 19 1.58 6.63 -1.55
C GLY A 19 2.62 7.13 -0.54
N ALA A 20 3.65 7.87 -0.95
CA ALA A 20 4.71 8.37 -0.07
C ALA A 20 4.15 9.14 1.15
N PHE A 21 3.12 9.95 0.95
CA PHE A 21 2.42 10.65 2.04
C PHE A 21 1.92 9.72 3.15
N ILE A 22 1.41 8.53 2.80
CA ILE A 22 0.90 7.56 3.79
C ILE A 22 2.05 6.96 4.59
N GLU A 23 3.19 6.66 3.95
CA GLU A 23 4.37 6.15 4.66
C GLU A 23 4.94 7.19 5.62
N GLU A 24 5.04 8.45 5.20
CA GLU A 24 5.46 9.57 6.05
C GLU A 24 4.49 9.81 7.22
N LEU A 25 3.18 9.79 6.96
CA LEU A 25 2.16 9.92 8.01
C LEU A 25 2.29 8.82 9.07
N ILE A 26 2.48 7.57 8.65
CA ILE A 26 2.68 6.44 9.57
C ILE A 26 3.99 6.60 10.34
N GLY A 27 5.06 7.05 9.67
CA GLY A 27 6.37 7.25 10.27
C GLY A 27 6.42 8.35 11.33
N ALA A 28 5.58 9.38 11.18
CA ALA A 28 5.47 10.51 12.10
C ALA A 28 4.70 10.20 13.39
N LEU A 29 3.94 9.11 13.43
CA LEU A 29 3.19 8.72 14.63
C LEU A 29 4.10 8.14 15.71
N ALA A 30 3.71 8.36 16.98
CA ALA A 30 4.46 7.85 18.13
C ALA A 30 4.55 6.31 18.07
N LYS A 31 5.74 5.81 17.72
CA LYS A 31 6.01 4.38 17.47
C LYS A 31 5.78 3.50 18.71
N ASP A 32 5.87 4.08 19.91
CA ASP A 32 5.64 3.38 21.17
C ASP A 32 4.15 3.29 21.55
N GLU A 33 3.30 4.10 20.92
CA GLU A 33 1.86 4.13 21.18
C GLU A 33 1.04 3.47 20.07
N VAL A 34 1.56 3.42 18.85
CA VAL A 34 0.86 2.91 17.66
C VAL A 34 1.62 1.74 17.04
N GLU A 35 0.91 0.63 16.83
CA GLU A 35 1.36 -0.50 16.02
C GLU A 35 0.64 -0.43 14.65
N PRO A 36 1.30 0.09 13.59
CA PRO A 36 0.66 0.28 12.30
C PRO A 36 0.65 -1.01 11.46
N TYR A 37 -0.50 -1.25 10.84
CA TYR A 37 -0.71 -2.29 9.83
C TYR A 37 -1.27 -1.64 8.57
N VAL A 38 -0.66 -1.91 7.43
CA VAL A 38 -1.12 -1.40 6.14
C VAL A 38 -1.78 -2.55 5.38
N LEU A 39 -3.00 -2.29 4.88
CA LEU A 39 -3.67 -3.12 3.89
C LEU A 39 -3.81 -2.31 2.62
N CYS A 40 -3.12 -2.74 1.57
CA CYS A 40 -3.03 -2.03 0.29
C CYS A 40 -3.09 -3.01 -0.89
N PRO A 41 -3.27 -2.53 -2.13
CA PRO A 41 -3.34 -3.42 -3.29
C PRO A 41 -1.99 -4.11 -3.55
N HIS A 42 -2.03 -5.25 -4.22
CA HIS A 42 -0.84 -5.86 -4.80
C HIS A 42 -0.47 -5.21 -6.14
N ALA A 43 0.79 -5.37 -6.55
CA ALA A 43 1.29 -5.07 -7.88
C ALA A 43 2.34 -6.11 -8.28
N ALA A 44 2.48 -6.37 -9.58
CA ALA A 44 3.37 -7.40 -10.10
C ALA A 44 4.79 -7.33 -9.53
N GLY A 45 5.32 -8.49 -9.12
CA GLY A 45 6.66 -8.62 -8.56
C GLY A 45 6.82 -8.21 -7.09
N LEU A 46 5.75 -7.83 -6.39
CA LEU A 46 5.80 -7.52 -4.96
C LEU A 46 5.49 -8.75 -4.10
N ALA A 47 5.96 -8.74 -2.86
CA ALA A 47 5.54 -9.72 -1.87
C ALA A 47 4.15 -9.36 -1.32
N GLU A 48 3.29 -10.36 -1.13
CA GLU A 48 1.98 -10.18 -0.47
C GLU A 48 2.11 -9.68 0.97
N ARG A 49 3.23 -10.01 1.64
CA ARG A 49 3.51 -9.60 3.00
C ARG A 49 4.95 -9.15 3.12
N GLU A 50 5.16 -7.99 3.70
CA GLU A 50 6.48 -7.48 4.03
C GLU A 50 6.44 -6.69 5.35
N LYS A 51 7.62 -6.49 5.95
CA LYS A 51 7.79 -5.58 7.08
C LYS A 51 8.86 -4.56 6.74
N ARG A 52 8.50 -3.28 6.75
CA ARG A 52 9.40 -2.18 6.40
C ARG A 52 9.28 -1.07 7.45
N HIS A 53 10.41 -0.59 7.97
CA HIS A 53 10.46 0.44 9.02
C HIS A 53 9.57 0.16 10.26
N GLY A 54 9.39 -1.12 10.61
CA GLY A 54 8.51 -1.53 11.71
C GLY A 54 7.03 -1.70 11.33
N VAL A 55 6.62 -1.22 10.15
CA VAL A 55 5.26 -1.31 9.61
C VAL A 55 5.03 -2.69 8.99
N LYS A 56 3.92 -3.33 9.33
CA LYS A 56 3.47 -4.58 8.70
C LYS A 56 2.62 -4.24 7.49
N ILE A 57 3.00 -4.71 6.31
CA ILE A 57 2.33 -4.40 5.05
C ILE A 57 1.74 -5.69 4.51
N CYS A 58 0.44 -5.66 4.20
CA CYS A 58 -0.29 -6.73 3.54
C CYS A 58 -0.82 -6.20 2.21
N ARG A 59 -0.47 -6.89 1.13
CA ARG A 59 -0.89 -6.57 -0.24
C ARG A 59 -1.96 -7.55 -0.67
N PHE A 60 -3.21 -7.09 -0.76
CA PHE A 60 -4.31 -7.94 -1.17
C PHE A 60 -4.34 -8.10 -2.69
N ARG A 61 -4.62 -9.32 -3.12
CA ARG A 61 -4.83 -9.65 -4.53
C ARG A 61 -6.26 -9.26 -4.93
N TYR A 62 -6.42 -8.63 -6.08
CA TYR A 62 -7.73 -8.20 -6.59
C TYR A 62 -8.01 -8.68 -8.02
N ALA A 63 -7.03 -9.33 -8.64
CA ALA A 63 -7.14 -10.05 -9.90
C ALA A 63 -5.98 -11.06 -10.00
N PRO A 64 -5.92 -11.92 -11.04
CA PRO A 64 -4.69 -12.60 -11.40
C PRO A 64 -3.55 -11.61 -11.66
N ASP A 65 -2.30 -12.01 -11.46
CA ASP A 65 -1.11 -11.11 -11.42
C ASP A 65 -1.05 -10.07 -12.54
N LYS A 66 -1.29 -10.51 -13.78
CA LYS A 66 -1.24 -9.69 -14.99
C LYS A 66 -2.38 -8.68 -15.12
N ASP A 67 -3.47 -8.88 -14.38
CA ASP A 67 -4.72 -8.13 -14.46
C ASP A 67 -4.87 -7.16 -13.27
N GLU A 68 -3.86 -7.09 -12.38
CA GLU A 68 -3.81 -6.14 -11.27
C GLU A 68 -3.31 -4.76 -11.71
N THR A 69 -4.10 -4.08 -12.55
CA THR A 69 -3.70 -2.84 -13.23
C THR A 69 -4.43 -1.58 -12.73
N LEU A 70 -5.28 -1.70 -11.70
CA LEU A 70 -6.14 -0.59 -11.24
C LEU A 70 -5.44 0.31 -10.22
N ALA A 71 -4.54 -0.26 -9.42
CA ALA A 71 -3.77 0.48 -8.43
C ALA A 71 -2.47 1.04 -9.05
N TYR A 72 -1.89 2.06 -8.40
CA TYR A 72 -0.56 2.61 -8.69
C TYR A 72 -0.36 3.37 -10.01
N GLU A 73 -1.12 3.06 -11.06
CA GLU A 73 -0.94 3.63 -12.41
C GLU A 73 -1.62 5.00 -12.59
N GLY A 74 -2.39 5.47 -11.60
CA GLY A 74 -3.14 6.74 -11.69
C GLY A 74 -4.23 6.74 -12.78
N ASN A 75 -4.52 5.59 -13.37
CA ASN A 75 -5.43 5.43 -14.50
C ASN A 75 -6.79 4.85 -14.10
N MET A 76 -7.06 4.66 -12.79
CA MET A 76 -8.24 3.95 -12.29
C MET A 76 -9.55 4.50 -12.90
N LEU A 77 -9.66 5.82 -13.07
CA LEU A 77 -10.82 6.44 -13.74
C LEU A 77 -10.87 6.16 -15.26
N ALA A 78 -9.73 6.09 -15.93
CA ALA A 78 -9.64 5.89 -17.37
C ALA A 78 -9.96 4.44 -17.80
N VAL A 79 -9.75 3.47 -16.92
CA VAL A 79 -10.06 2.04 -17.16
C VAL A 79 -11.53 1.71 -16.91
N PHE A 80 -12.29 2.55 -16.21
CA PHE A 80 -13.75 2.45 -16.15
C PHE A 80 -14.37 3.09 -17.39
N LYS A 81 -14.67 2.29 -18.41
CA LYS A 81 -15.59 2.66 -19.50
C LYS A 81 -16.97 2.10 -19.18
N LEU A 82 -17.90 2.97 -18.77
CA LEU A 82 -19.33 2.67 -18.74
C LEU A 82 -19.91 2.77 -20.16
#